data_AF-A0A4U7EYG4-F1
#
_entry.id   AF-A0A4U7EYG4-F1
#
_cell.length_a   1.000
_cell.length_b   1.000
_cell.length_c   1.000
_cell.angle_alpha   90.00
_cell.angle_beta   90.00
_cell.angle_gamma   90.00
#
_symmetry.space_group_name_H-M   'P 1'
#
loop_
_entity.id
_entity.type
_entity.pdbx_description
1 polymer ?
#
loop_
_entity_poly.entity_id
_entity_poly.type
_entity_poly.pdbx_seq_one_letter_code
_entity_poly.pdbx_strand_id
1 'polypeptide(L)'
;EAHSARGMSWDEIDEHARNYLLSLLALGFDAEEGELYRQSDNRAVQDLGFELGSKANFSEFEAIYGFDGETNISHMQSVVTQTADILYPQLVDEPKPTVIPVGPDQDPHVRLTRDLATRVRYFKVSEAFASFELDDDERRLVRAAYDALADDADDAETDVRCEDAADWLADYEPPEADRESVDLTAAKQSALDKLRAGGKEPLRPRVRFFDRNATEE
;
A
#
# COMPACT_ATOMS: atom_id res chain seq x y z
N GLU A 1 -1.12 -9.56 -23.37
CA GLU A 1 -0.06 -10.51 -22.97
C GLU A 1 -0.07 -11.79 -23.79
N ALA A 2 -1.11 -12.65 -23.73
CA ALA A 2 -1.10 -13.95 -24.41
C ALA A 2 -0.77 -13.87 -25.91
N HIS A 3 -1.32 -12.88 -26.62
CA HIS A 3 -0.99 -12.65 -28.03
C HIS A 3 0.47 -12.15 -28.21
N SER A 4 0.87 -11.11 -27.47
CA SER A 4 2.16 -10.42 -27.66
C SER A 4 3.37 -11.16 -27.10
N ALA A 5 3.22 -11.86 -25.97
CA ALA A 5 4.29 -12.54 -25.27
C ALA A 5 4.36 -14.04 -25.61
N ARG A 6 3.22 -14.67 -25.90
CA ARG A 6 3.12 -16.13 -26.11
C ARG A 6 2.75 -16.51 -27.54
N GLY A 7 2.48 -15.52 -28.41
CA GLY A 7 2.20 -15.74 -29.83
C GLY A 7 0.88 -16.45 -30.13
N MET A 8 -0.05 -16.49 -29.17
CA MET A 8 -1.34 -17.17 -29.34
C MET A 8 -2.26 -16.39 -30.28
N SER A 9 -3.05 -17.09 -31.10
CA SER A 9 -4.08 -16.44 -31.92
C SER A 9 -5.25 -15.93 -31.07
N TRP A 10 -6.01 -14.98 -31.61
CA TRP A 10 -7.18 -14.43 -30.92
C TRP A 10 -8.26 -15.49 -30.67
N ASP A 11 -8.49 -16.38 -31.63
CA ASP A 11 -9.47 -17.47 -31.50
C ASP A 11 -9.07 -18.45 -30.39
N GLU A 12 -7.78 -18.83 -30.31
CA GLU A 12 -7.27 -19.67 -29.22
C GLU A 12 -7.43 -18.98 -27.86
N ILE A 13 -7.13 -17.67 -27.79
CA ILE A 13 -7.28 -16.88 -26.56
C ILE A 13 -8.75 -16.87 -26.11
N ASP A 14 -9.70 -16.67 -27.03
CA ASP A 14 -11.12 -16.65 -26.73
C ASP A 14 -11.62 -18.02 -26.22
N GLU A 15 -11.13 -19.12 -26.82
CA GLU A 15 -11.43 -20.47 -26.34
C GLU A 15 -10.89 -20.70 -24.93
N HIS A 16 -9.63 -20.35 -24.67
CA HIS A 16 -9.04 -20.47 -23.34
C HIS A 16 -9.75 -19.61 -22.30
N ALA A 17 -10.04 -18.35 -22.63
CA ALA A 17 -10.75 -17.44 -21.74
C ALA A 17 -12.12 -18.02 -21.33
N ARG A 18 -12.88 -18.54 -22.31
CA ARG A 18 -14.16 -19.21 -22.04
C ARG A 18 -13.99 -20.40 -21.09
N ASN A 19 -13.00 -21.25 -21.32
CA ASN A 19 -12.76 -22.42 -20.47
C ASN A 19 -12.34 -22.04 -19.04
N TYR A 20 -11.53 -21.00 -18.88
CA TYR A 20 -11.15 -20.47 -17.56
C TYR A 20 -12.36 -19.87 -16.82
N LEU A 21 -13.20 -19.10 -17.51
CA LEU A 21 -14.41 -18.54 -16.92
C LEU A 21 -15.38 -19.63 -16.45
N LEU A 22 -15.61 -20.66 -17.26
CA LEU A 22 -16.45 -21.81 -16.87
C LEU A 22 -15.87 -22.54 -15.65
N SER A 23 -14.54 -22.68 -15.57
CA SER A 23 -13.87 -23.30 -14.43
C SER A 23 -13.99 -22.44 -13.17
N LEU A 24 -13.84 -21.12 -13.30
CA LEU A 24 -13.96 -20.17 -12.20
C LEU A 24 -15.38 -20.18 -11.60
N LEU A 25 -16.41 -20.17 -12.45
CA LEU A 25 -17.80 -20.31 -12.03
C LEU A 25 -18.05 -21.67 -11.35
N ALA A 26 -17.51 -22.76 -11.89
CA ALA A 26 -17.64 -24.09 -11.28
C ALA A 26 -16.97 -24.19 -9.89
N LEU A 27 -15.94 -23.38 -9.63
CA LEU A 27 -15.26 -23.28 -8.34
C LEU A 27 -16.01 -22.38 -7.33
N GLY A 28 -17.15 -21.80 -7.72
CA GLY A 28 -18.02 -21.04 -6.83
C GLY A 28 -17.78 -19.53 -6.86
N PHE A 29 -17.19 -18.98 -7.92
CA PHE A 29 -17.19 -17.53 -8.13
C PHE A 29 -18.62 -17.01 -8.30
N ASP A 30 -18.98 -16.01 -7.51
CA ASP A 30 -20.26 -15.32 -7.59
C ASP A 30 -20.16 -14.17 -8.60
N ALA A 31 -20.90 -14.27 -9.71
CA ALA A 31 -20.90 -13.27 -10.77
C ALA A 31 -21.77 -12.03 -10.45
N GLU A 32 -22.59 -12.08 -9.40
CA GLU A 32 -23.36 -10.92 -8.94
C GLU A 32 -22.54 -10.05 -7.98
N GLU A 33 -21.66 -10.66 -7.19
CA GLU A 33 -20.78 -9.97 -6.23
C GLU A 33 -19.39 -9.66 -6.79
N GLY A 34 -18.97 -10.35 -7.86
CA GLY A 34 -17.65 -10.21 -8.45
C GLY A 34 -17.67 -9.56 -9.84
N GLU A 35 -16.61 -8.81 -10.16
CA GLU A 35 -16.45 -8.19 -11.48
C GLU A 35 -15.50 -9.01 -12.38
N LEU A 36 -15.91 -9.23 -13.63
CA LEU A 36 -15.11 -9.87 -14.66
C LEU A 36 -15.09 -8.99 -15.91
N TYR A 37 -13.90 -8.74 -16.46
CA TYR A 37 -13.74 -7.97 -17.68
C TYR A 37 -12.65 -8.54 -18.58
N ARG A 38 -12.76 -8.24 -19.87
CA ARG A 38 -11.68 -8.47 -20.84
C ARG A 38 -10.75 -7.26 -20.80
N GLN A 39 -9.47 -7.48 -20.47
CA GLN A 39 -8.48 -6.41 -20.30
C GLN A 39 -8.34 -5.50 -21.55
N SER A 40 -8.54 -6.04 -22.76
CA SER A 40 -8.52 -5.25 -24.00
C SER A 40 -9.68 -4.27 -24.14
N ASP A 41 -10.79 -4.53 -23.45
CA ASP A 41 -12.04 -3.80 -23.62
C ASP A 41 -12.29 -2.84 -22.45
N ASN A 42 -11.55 -3.00 -21.35
CA ASN A 42 -11.65 -2.13 -20.17
C ASN A 42 -10.82 -0.85 -20.36
N ARG A 43 -11.46 0.24 -20.79
CA ARG A 43 -10.76 1.50 -21.05
C ARG A 43 -10.17 2.15 -19.80
N ALA A 44 -10.86 2.03 -18.66
CA ALA A 44 -10.37 2.60 -17.39
C ALA A 44 -9.04 1.96 -16.96
N VAL A 45 -8.92 0.64 -17.11
CA VAL A 45 -7.65 -0.08 -16.88
C VAL A 45 -6.56 0.38 -17.85
N GLN A 46 -6.89 0.59 -19.14
CA GLN A 46 -5.91 1.05 -20.12
C GLN A 46 -5.42 2.48 -19.81
N ASP A 47 -6.32 3.38 -19.42
CA ASP A 47 -5.96 4.76 -19.05
C ASP A 47 -5.14 4.78 -17.75
N LEU A 48 -5.50 3.96 -16.75
CA LEU A 48 -4.69 3.77 -15.54
C LEU A 48 -3.30 3.20 -15.87
N GLY A 49 -3.23 2.25 -16.80
CA GLY A 49 -1.97 1.69 -17.29
C GLY A 49 -1.09 2.77 -17.93
N PHE A 50 -1.67 3.71 -18.67
CA PHE A 50 -0.91 4.84 -19.21
C PHE A 50 -0.32 5.73 -18.11
N GLU A 51 -1.11 6.08 -17.09
CA GLU A 51 -0.66 6.88 -15.96
C GLU A 51 0.46 6.19 -15.16
N LEU A 52 0.30 4.90 -14.87
CA LEU A 52 1.33 4.09 -14.19
C LEU A 52 2.60 3.97 -15.04
N GLY A 53 2.43 3.77 -16.35
CA GLY A 53 3.54 3.71 -17.30
C GLY A 53 4.37 4.99 -17.31
N SER A 54 3.76 6.16 -17.08
CA SER A 54 4.49 7.43 -16.96
C SER A 54 5.44 7.49 -15.75
N LYS A 55 5.24 6.60 -14.77
CA LYS A 55 6.07 6.49 -13.56
C LYS A 55 7.00 5.28 -13.57
N ALA A 56 6.91 4.39 -14.55
CA ALA A 56 7.77 3.21 -14.68
C ALA A 56 8.98 3.50 -15.58
N ASN A 57 10.17 3.09 -15.16
CA ASN A 57 11.38 3.21 -15.96
C ASN A 57 11.72 1.90 -16.67
N PHE A 58 12.30 1.99 -17.86
CA PHE A 58 12.76 0.81 -18.60
C PHE A 58 13.77 -0.04 -17.80
N SER A 59 14.65 0.59 -17.03
CA SER A 59 15.63 -0.10 -16.16
C SER A 59 14.97 -0.99 -15.10
N GLU A 60 13.76 -0.63 -14.64
CA GLU A 60 12.99 -1.47 -13.71
C GLU A 60 12.50 -2.73 -14.43
N PHE A 61 12.08 -2.61 -15.69
CA PHE A 61 11.67 -3.77 -16.48
C PHE A 61 12.83 -4.67 -16.87
N GLU A 62 13.99 -4.10 -17.20
CA GLU A 62 15.23 -4.85 -17.43
C GLU A 62 15.61 -5.64 -16.17
N ALA A 63 15.61 -4.99 -15.00
CA ALA A 63 16.00 -5.64 -13.75
C ALA A 63 15.04 -6.74 -13.29
N ILE A 64 13.73 -6.56 -13.50
CA ILE A 64 12.70 -7.48 -12.99
C ILE A 64 12.39 -8.60 -14.00
N TYR A 65 12.28 -8.28 -15.29
CA TYR A 65 11.79 -9.20 -16.32
C TYR A 65 12.86 -9.55 -17.36
N GLY A 66 14.04 -8.94 -17.30
CA GLY A 66 15.10 -9.14 -18.29
C GLY A 66 14.77 -8.52 -19.66
N PHE A 67 13.92 -7.50 -19.69
CA PHE A 67 13.57 -6.83 -20.95
C PHE A 67 14.76 -6.06 -21.53
N ASP A 68 14.86 -6.12 -22.85
CA ASP A 68 15.94 -5.53 -23.63
C ASP A 68 15.41 -4.91 -24.93
N GLY A 69 16.32 -4.51 -25.82
CA GLY A 69 15.97 -3.92 -27.11
C GLY A 69 15.26 -4.87 -28.09
N GLU A 70 15.25 -6.18 -27.84
CA GLU A 70 14.54 -7.17 -28.66
C GLU A 70 13.12 -7.43 -28.15
N THR A 71 12.83 -7.00 -26.92
CA THR A 71 11.51 -7.17 -26.32
C THR A 71 10.47 -6.28 -27.02
N ASN A 72 9.33 -6.86 -27.39
CA ASN A 72 8.26 -6.13 -28.05
C ASN A 72 7.57 -5.12 -27.11
N ILE A 73 7.25 -3.93 -27.60
CA ILE A 73 6.54 -2.86 -26.86
C ILE A 73 5.22 -3.36 -26.24
N SER A 74 4.47 -4.19 -26.96
CA SER A 74 3.19 -4.73 -26.46
C SER A 74 3.39 -5.73 -25.31
N HIS A 75 4.56 -6.38 -25.22
CA HIS A 75 4.92 -7.20 -24.09
C HIS A 75 5.25 -6.32 -22.88
N MET A 76 6.06 -5.27 -23.08
CA MET A 76 6.35 -4.29 -22.02
C MET A 76 5.07 -3.62 -21.49
N GLN A 77 4.20 -3.16 -22.38
CA GLN A 77 2.92 -2.55 -22.00
C GLN A 77 2.07 -3.51 -21.17
N SER A 78 2.07 -4.81 -21.48
CA SER A 78 1.23 -5.76 -20.76
C SER A 78 1.58 -5.89 -19.27
N VAL A 79 2.84 -5.71 -18.90
CA VAL A 79 3.26 -5.65 -17.48
C VAL A 79 2.64 -4.44 -16.77
N VAL A 80 2.60 -3.30 -17.45
CA VAL A 80 1.99 -2.08 -16.91
C VAL A 80 0.48 -2.24 -16.80
N THR A 81 -0.17 -2.85 -17.79
CA THR A 81 -1.60 -3.13 -17.74
C THR A 81 -1.96 -4.09 -16.60
N GLN A 82 -1.13 -5.12 -16.35
CA GLN A 82 -1.30 -6.00 -15.18
C GLN A 82 -1.19 -5.25 -13.84
N THR A 83 -0.26 -4.27 -13.75
CA THR A 83 -0.18 -3.38 -12.58
C THR A 83 -1.47 -2.58 -12.42
N ALA A 84 -2.03 -2.09 -13.52
CA ALA A 84 -3.30 -1.37 -13.53
C ALA A 84 -4.45 -2.26 -13.08
N ASP A 85 -4.51 -3.53 -13.49
CA ASP A 85 -5.55 -4.48 -13.05
C ASP A 85 -5.57 -4.64 -11.52
N ILE A 86 -4.40 -4.64 -10.86
CA ILE A 86 -4.28 -4.74 -9.39
C ILE A 86 -4.79 -3.46 -8.70
N LEU A 87 -4.55 -2.30 -9.30
CA LEU A 87 -4.93 -1.00 -8.72
C LEU A 87 -6.33 -0.54 -9.14
N TYR A 88 -6.92 -1.16 -10.15
CA TYR A 88 -8.23 -0.83 -10.72
C TYR A 88 -9.37 -0.72 -9.69
N PRO A 89 -9.49 -1.61 -8.67
CA PRO A 89 -10.55 -1.49 -7.66
C PRO A 89 -10.57 -0.15 -6.91
N GLN A 90 -9.43 0.56 -6.87
CA GLN A 90 -9.33 1.87 -6.23
C GLN A 90 -9.92 3.00 -7.08
N LEU A 91 -10.07 2.80 -8.40
CA LEU A 91 -10.72 3.76 -9.30
C LEU A 91 -12.25 3.64 -9.27
N VAL A 92 -12.76 2.44 -9.03
CA VAL A 92 -14.21 2.17 -9.05
C VAL A 92 -14.88 2.65 -7.76
N ASP A 93 -14.27 2.36 -6.62
CA ASP A 93 -14.88 2.63 -5.32
C ASP A 93 -14.17 3.79 -4.59
N GLU A 94 -13.00 3.51 -4.03
CA GLU A 94 -12.17 4.43 -3.24
C GLU A 94 -10.83 3.74 -2.90
N PRO A 95 -9.82 4.48 -2.40
CA PRO A 95 -8.55 3.89 -1.99
C PRO A 95 -8.75 2.74 -0.99
N LYS A 96 -8.39 1.53 -1.42
CA LYS A 96 -8.58 0.31 -0.64
C LYS A 96 -7.36 -0.61 -0.72
N PRO A 97 -7.06 -1.36 0.34
CA PRO A 97 -6.08 -2.44 0.27
C PRO A 97 -6.56 -3.50 -0.74
N THR A 98 -5.74 -3.81 -1.74
CA THR A 98 -6.00 -4.91 -2.67
C THR A 98 -5.24 -6.17 -2.22
N VAL A 99 -5.93 -7.30 -2.14
CA VAL A 99 -5.32 -8.62 -1.89
C VAL A 99 -5.28 -9.39 -3.20
N ILE A 100 -4.09 -9.86 -3.57
CA ILE A 100 -3.86 -10.60 -4.82
C ILE A 100 -3.28 -11.98 -4.49
N PRO A 101 -4.00 -13.08 -4.78
CA PRO A 101 -3.54 -14.43 -4.51
C PRO A 101 -2.57 -14.91 -5.60
N VAL A 102 -1.28 -14.62 -5.43
CA VAL A 102 -0.22 -15.04 -6.38
C VAL A 102 0.87 -15.84 -5.69
N GLY A 103 1.60 -16.63 -6.49
CA GLY A 103 2.75 -17.40 -6.02
C GLY A 103 3.96 -16.51 -5.66
N PRO A 104 4.93 -17.05 -4.90
CA PRO A 104 6.15 -16.31 -4.51
C PRO A 104 6.98 -15.81 -5.70
N ASP A 105 6.87 -16.46 -6.86
CA ASP A 105 7.50 -16.06 -8.12
C ASP A 105 7.01 -14.70 -8.66
N GLN A 106 5.83 -14.25 -8.24
CA GLN A 106 5.24 -12.97 -8.63
C GLN A 106 5.57 -11.82 -7.66
N ASP A 107 6.32 -12.08 -6.58
CA ASP A 107 6.74 -11.05 -5.61
C ASP A 107 7.42 -9.83 -6.28
N PRO A 108 8.31 -9.98 -7.28
CA PRO A 108 8.88 -8.83 -7.98
C PRO A 108 7.84 -7.93 -8.66
N HIS A 109 6.79 -8.52 -9.25
CA HIS A 109 5.70 -7.77 -9.89
C HIS A 109 4.84 -7.03 -8.84
N VAL A 110 4.56 -7.68 -7.72
CA VAL A 110 3.82 -7.06 -6.60
C VAL A 110 4.61 -5.90 -6.00
N ARG A 111 5.94 -6.02 -5.86
CA ARG A 111 6.81 -4.93 -5.39
C ARG A 111 6.79 -3.75 -6.34
N LEU A 112 6.97 -4.00 -7.65
CA LEU A 112 6.85 -2.96 -8.68
C LEU A 112 5.49 -2.25 -8.59
N THR A 113 4.41 -3.00 -8.40
CA THR A 113 3.05 -2.45 -8.27
C THR A 113 2.92 -1.54 -7.05
N ARG A 114 3.48 -1.94 -5.90
CA ARG A 114 3.51 -1.12 -4.68
C ARG A 114 4.32 0.16 -4.88
N ASP A 115 5.45 0.08 -5.56
CA ASP A 115 6.30 1.24 -5.84
C ASP A 115 5.62 2.20 -6.81
N LEU A 116 4.95 1.69 -7.85
CA LEU A 116 4.16 2.52 -8.77
C LEU A 116 2.98 3.17 -8.07
N ALA A 117 2.20 2.42 -7.27
CA ALA A 117 1.12 2.97 -6.45
C ALA A 117 1.61 4.09 -5.52
N THR A 118 2.81 3.92 -4.95
CA THR A 118 3.45 4.92 -4.08
C THR A 118 3.84 6.19 -4.85
N ARG A 119 4.33 6.05 -6.09
CA ARG A 119 4.74 7.17 -6.96
C ARG A 119 3.57 7.99 -7.50
N VAL A 120 2.44 7.34 -7.81
CA VAL A 120 1.23 8.04 -8.30
C VAL A 120 0.37 8.62 -7.16
N ARG A 121 0.68 8.29 -5.90
CA ARG A 121 -0.05 8.78 -4.74
C ARG A 121 0.18 10.27 -4.52
N TYR A 122 -0.87 11.08 -4.73
CA TYR A 122 -0.86 12.51 -4.45
C TYR A 122 -0.76 12.80 -2.95
N PHE A 123 -1.61 12.19 -2.12
CA PHE A 123 -1.64 12.51 -0.69
C PHE A 123 -1.11 11.36 0.17
N LYS A 124 -0.14 11.65 1.04
CA LYS A 124 0.18 10.83 2.20
C LYS A 124 -0.71 11.20 3.37
N VAL A 125 -1.68 10.34 3.64
CA VAL A 125 -2.45 10.32 4.88
C VAL A 125 -1.67 9.52 5.92
N SER A 126 -1.39 10.13 7.06
CA SER A 126 -0.76 9.46 8.20
C SER A 126 -1.38 9.94 9.49
N GLU A 127 -1.48 9.06 10.47
CA GLU A 127 -1.82 9.48 11.82
C GLU A 127 -0.61 10.14 12.51
N ALA A 128 -0.87 11.18 13.27
CA ALA A 128 0.09 11.85 14.13
C ALA A 128 -0.53 12.12 15.50
N PHE A 129 0.33 12.26 16.51
CA PHE A 129 -0.09 12.54 17.88
C PHE A 129 0.40 13.90 18.40
N ALA A 130 1.54 14.37 17.89
CA ALA A 130 2.19 15.63 18.28
C ALA A 130 2.89 16.25 17.06
N SER A 131 3.61 17.35 17.22
CA SER A 131 4.20 18.15 16.14
C SER A 131 5.29 17.40 15.36
N PHE A 132 6.01 16.49 16.00
CA PHE A 132 7.03 15.65 15.38
C PHE A 132 6.44 14.52 14.52
N GLU A 133 7.29 13.94 13.67
CA GLU A 133 6.95 12.76 12.88
C GLU A 133 7.34 11.47 13.62
N LEU A 134 6.49 10.45 13.45
CA LEU A 134 6.68 9.11 13.97
C LEU A 134 6.68 8.13 12.80
N ASP A 135 7.61 7.20 12.78
CA ASP A 135 7.50 6.01 11.94
C ASP A 135 6.39 5.07 12.45
N ASP A 136 6.18 3.94 11.78
CA ASP A 136 5.06 3.05 12.10
C ASP A 136 5.21 2.37 13.47
N ASP A 137 6.43 2.06 13.89
CA ASP A 137 6.72 1.34 15.14
C ASP A 137 6.75 2.31 16.32
N GLU A 138 7.36 3.47 16.17
CA GLU A 138 7.25 4.56 17.15
C GLU A 138 5.78 4.97 17.36
N ARG A 139 4.98 5.03 16.29
CA ARG A 139 3.56 5.39 16.37
C ARG A 139 2.75 4.37 17.16
N ARG A 140 3.06 3.08 17.03
CA ARG A 140 2.44 2.01 17.84
C ARG A 140 2.72 2.21 19.33
N LEU A 141 3.97 2.52 19.69
CA LEU A 141 4.37 2.78 21.07
C LEU A 141 3.71 4.03 21.65
N VAL A 142 3.71 5.13 20.89
CA VAL A 142 3.06 6.39 21.30
C VAL A 142 1.55 6.21 21.43
N ARG A 143 0.92 5.43 20.54
CA ARG A 143 -0.50 5.08 20.66
C ARG A 143 -0.79 4.31 21.94
N ALA A 144 0.01 3.29 22.26
CA ALA A 144 -0.17 2.52 23.50
C ALA A 144 -0.09 3.41 24.75
N ALA A 145 0.86 4.35 24.77
CA ALA A 145 0.97 5.33 25.86
C ALA A 145 -0.22 6.28 25.94
N TYR A 146 -0.67 6.79 24.79
CA TYR A 146 -1.86 7.64 24.71
C TYR A 146 -3.11 6.90 25.20
N ASP A 147 -3.38 5.69 24.69
CA ASP A 147 -4.56 4.92 25.05
C ASP A 147 -4.57 4.60 26.56
N ALA A 148 -3.42 4.23 27.14
CA ALA A 148 -3.30 3.95 28.57
C ALA A 148 -3.55 5.19 29.46
N LEU A 149 -3.04 6.36 29.06
CA LEU A 149 -3.18 7.59 29.85
C LEU A 149 -4.52 8.31 29.60
N ALA A 150 -5.11 8.13 28.42
CA ALA A 150 -6.41 8.71 28.10
C ALA A 150 -7.55 8.03 28.88
N ASP A 151 -7.42 6.73 29.16
CA ASP A 151 -8.40 5.97 29.96
C ASP A 151 -8.39 6.38 31.45
N ASP A 152 -7.25 6.87 31.96
CA ASP A 152 -7.08 7.32 33.36
C ASP A 152 -7.43 8.82 33.55
N ALA A 153 -7.72 9.55 32.48
CA ALA A 153 -8.10 10.97 32.56
C ALA A 153 -9.56 11.12 32.99
N ASP A 154 -9.79 11.26 34.31
CA ASP A 154 -11.11 11.46 34.93
C ASP A 154 -11.90 12.68 34.39
N ASP A 155 -11.25 13.60 33.67
CA ASP A 155 -11.86 14.78 33.03
C ASP A 155 -11.42 14.93 31.57
N ALA A 156 -12.40 15.00 30.65
CA ALA A 156 -12.20 15.20 29.20
C ALA A 156 -11.51 16.54 28.82
N GLU A 157 -11.21 17.42 29.79
CA GLU A 157 -10.47 18.67 29.60
C GLU A 157 -8.94 18.55 29.80
N THR A 158 -8.44 17.46 30.40
CA THR A 158 -7.00 17.28 30.64
C THR A 158 -6.39 16.42 29.54
N ASP A 159 -5.77 17.03 28.52
CA ASP A 159 -5.06 16.24 27.52
C ASP A 159 -3.81 15.58 28.14
N VAL A 160 -3.57 14.34 27.71
CA VAL A 160 -2.28 13.67 27.84
C VAL A 160 -1.17 14.56 27.26
N ARG A 161 -0.09 14.79 28.01
CA ARG A 161 1.09 15.51 27.50
C ARG A 161 2.14 14.54 26.98
N CYS A 162 2.99 15.02 26.08
CA CYS A 162 4.10 14.23 25.57
C CYS A 162 5.05 13.78 26.69
N GLU A 163 5.26 14.61 27.71
CA GLU A 163 6.07 14.25 28.89
C GLU A 163 5.45 13.10 29.70
N ASP A 164 4.14 13.13 29.95
CA ASP A 164 3.42 12.06 30.67
C ASP A 164 3.50 10.73 29.90
N ALA A 165 3.31 10.79 28.58
CA ALA A 165 3.44 9.63 27.70
C ALA A 165 4.89 9.11 27.63
N ALA A 166 5.90 9.98 27.73
CA ALA A 166 7.30 9.55 27.80
C ALA A 166 7.59 8.79 29.09
N ASP A 167 7.05 9.27 30.22
CA ASP A 167 7.24 8.63 31.53
C ASP A 167 6.56 7.26 31.57
N TRP A 168 5.33 7.15 31.06
CA TRP A 168 4.66 5.86 30.92
C TRP A 168 5.43 4.90 29.99
N LEU A 169 5.87 5.40 28.82
CA LEU A 169 6.57 4.59 27.84
C LEU A 169 7.92 4.09 28.36
N ALA A 170 8.58 4.83 29.27
CA ALA A 170 9.87 4.43 29.85
C ALA A 170 9.76 3.06 30.54
N ASP A 171 8.68 2.86 31.30
CA ASP A 171 8.42 1.63 32.04
C ASP A 171 7.64 0.58 31.24
N TYR A 172 7.04 0.97 30.11
CA TYR A 172 6.28 0.06 29.26
C TYR A 172 7.15 -0.98 28.56
N GLU A 173 6.76 -2.24 28.69
CA GLU A 173 7.38 -3.37 28.01
C GLU A 173 6.35 -4.00 27.05
N PRO A 174 6.56 -3.94 25.72
CA PRO A 174 5.58 -4.46 24.77
C PRO A 174 5.37 -5.98 24.97
N PRO A 175 4.17 -6.52 24.70
CA PRO A 175 3.88 -7.95 24.81
C PRO A 175 4.83 -8.81 23.95
N GLU A 176 5.14 -10.05 24.37
CA GLU A 176 6.06 -10.93 23.64
C GLU A 176 5.64 -11.18 22.18
N ALA A 177 4.34 -11.25 21.91
CA ALA A 177 3.81 -11.39 20.55
C ALA A 177 4.13 -10.19 19.64
N ASP A 178 4.24 -8.99 20.20
CA ASP A 178 4.61 -7.78 19.46
C ASP A 178 6.14 -7.63 19.36
N ARG A 179 6.91 -8.18 20.32
CA ARG A 179 8.39 -8.20 20.30
C ARG A 179 8.98 -9.05 19.16
N GLU A 180 8.24 -10.06 18.67
CA GLU A 180 8.67 -10.86 17.50
C GLU A 180 8.70 -10.02 16.20
N SER A 181 8.05 -8.86 16.18
CA SER A 181 8.30 -7.81 15.19
C SER A 181 9.50 -6.97 15.64
N VAL A 182 10.67 -7.25 15.04
CA VAL A 182 12.01 -6.97 15.57
C VAL A 182 12.35 -5.47 15.80
N ASP A 183 11.48 -4.50 15.52
CA ASP A 183 11.83 -3.06 15.59
C ASP A 183 11.32 -2.31 16.83
N LEU A 184 10.32 -2.81 17.57
CA LEU A 184 9.72 -2.02 18.67
C LEU A 184 10.71 -1.68 19.80
N THR A 185 11.65 -2.57 20.10
CA THR A 185 12.68 -2.31 21.12
C THR A 185 13.66 -1.24 20.66
N ALA A 186 13.99 -1.22 19.36
CA ALA A 186 14.88 -0.21 18.78
C ALA A 186 14.16 1.14 18.63
N ALA A 187 12.90 1.13 18.20
CA ALA A 187 12.05 2.31 18.05
C ALA A 187 11.73 2.99 19.39
N LYS A 188 11.67 2.24 20.51
CA LYS A 188 11.33 2.77 21.84
C LYS A 188 12.20 3.95 22.27
N GLN A 189 13.51 3.85 22.08
CA GLN A 189 14.41 4.93 22.49
C GLN A 189 14.16 6.21 21.66
N SER A 190 13.98 6.06 20.34
CA SER A 190 13.66 7.19 19.46
C SER A 190 12.31 7.82 19.80
N ALA A 191 11.28 7.02 20.07
CA ALA A 191 9.97 7.51 20.51
C ALA A 191 10.05 8.29 21.83
N LEU A 192 10.83 7.79 22.82
CA LEU A 192 11.05 8.47 24.09
C LEU A 192 11.73 9.84 23.90
N ASP A 193 12.77 9.90 23.07
CA ASP A 193 13.49 11.14 22.83
C ASP A 193 12.59 12.19 22.15
N LYS A 194 11.75 11.76 21.20
CA LYS A 194 10.75 12.62 20.54
C LYS A 194 9.67 13.12 21.51
N LEU A 195 9.12 12.24 22.34
CA LEU A 195 8.11 12.61 23.35
C LEU A 195 8.68 13.60 24.37
N ARG A 196 9.90 13.35 24.88
CA ARG A 196 10.60 14.26 25.79
C ARG A 196 10.87 15.62 25.15
N ALA A 197 11.24 15.64 23.87
CA ALA A 197 11.41 16.89 23.13
C ALA A 197 10.08 17.66 22.95
N GLY A 198 8.96 16.95 22.81
CA GLY A 198 7.61 17.53 22.78
C GLY A 198 7.16 18.14 24.11
N GLY A 199 7.66 17.62 25.24
CA GLY A 199 7.42 18.16 26.59
C GLY A 199 5.94 18.33 26.90
N LYS A 200 5.50 19.57 27.10
CA LYS A 200 4.10 19.92 27.43
C LYS A 200 3.15 19.99 26.23
N GLU A 201 3.60 19.66 25.02
CA GLU A 201 2.70 19.59 23.87
C GLU A 201 1.59 18.56 24.13
N PRO A 202 0.31 18.89 23.89
CA PRO A 202 -0.78 17.92 23.96
C PRO A 202 -0.55 16.78 22.96
N LEU A 203 -0.66 15.55 23.45
CA LEU A 203 -0.65 14.34 22.65
C LEU A 203 -2.10 14.02 22.27
N ARG A 204 -2.47 14.18 21.00
CA ARG A 204 -3.83 13.97 20.50
C ARG A 204 -3.82 13.29 19.13
N PRO A 205 -4.57 12.18 18.94
CA PRO A 205 -4.73 11.56 17.64
C PRO A 205 -5.26 12.56 16.61
N ARG A 206 -4.53 12.74 15.52
CA ARG A 206 -4.93 13.60 14.39
C ARG A 206 -4.47 13.00 13.08
N VAL A 207 -5.25 13.25 12.03
CA VAL A 207 -4.91 12.84 10.67
C VAL A 207 -4.11 13.97 10.00
N ARG A 208 -2.91 13.65 9.52
CA ARG A 208 -2.12 14.53 8.67
C ARG A 208 -2.29 14.15 7.21
N PHE A 209 -2.53 15.16 6.38
CA PHE A 209 -2.44 15.07 4.94
C PHE A 209 -1.15 15.76 4.52
N PHE A 210 -0.24 15.01 3.92
CA PHE A 210 0.95 15.53 3.28
C PHE A 210 0.78 15.36 1.78
N ASP A 211 0.84 16.46 1.03
CA ASP A 211 0.86 16.38 -0.42
C ASP A 211 2.27 15.97 -0.88
N ARG A 212 2.37 14.77 -1.47
CA ARG A 212 3.63 14.20 -1.96
C ARG A 212 4.06 14.78 -3.30
N ASN A 213 3.12 15.29 -4.06
CA ASN A 213 3.33 15.79 -5.42
C ASN A 213 2.91 17.26 -5.54
N ALA A 214 2.93 18.01 -4.42
CA ALA A 214 2.65 19.44 -4.41
C ALA A 214 3.56 20.15 -5.40
N THR A 215 2.96 20.81 -6.38
CA THR A 215 3.63 21.83 -7.18
C THR A 215 3.63 23.15 -6.41
N GLU A 216 4.51 24.08 -6.80
CA GLU A 216 4.49 25.45 -6.24
C GLU A 216 3.24 26.24 -6.67
N GLU A 217 2.54 25.76 -7.71
CA GLU A 217 1.17 26.14 -8.08
C GLU A 217 0.14 25.23 -7.39
#